data_AF-A0AB73BSJ4-F1
#
_entry.id   AF-A0AB73BSJ4-F1
#
_cell.length_a   1.000
_cell.length_b   1.000
_cell.length_c   1.000
_cell.angle_alpha   90.00
_cell.angle_beta   90.00
_cell.angle_gamma   90.00
#
_symmetry.space_group_name_H-M   'P 1'
#
loop_
_entity.id
_entity.type
_entity.pdbx_description
1 polymer ?
#
loop_
_entity_poly.entity_id
_entity_poly.type
_entity_poly.pdbx_seq_one_letter_code
_entity_poly.pdbx_strand_id
1 'polypeptide(L)' 'MLHIVTNRSIWISIGLGYWSILTIVILYLLIDIWFIWQISIKTPNFWLIFSVINLAGIIAVYKSYKQIKR' A
#
# COMPACT_ATOMS: atom_id res chain seq x y z
N MET A 1 -5.65 28.23 -9.66
CA MET A 1 -4.29 27.64 -9.71
C MET A 1 -4.19 26.29 -8.95
N LEU A 2 -4.88 26.12 -7.80
CA LEU A 2 -4.95 24.85 -7.06
C LEU A 2 -5.57 23.66 -7.83
N HIS A 3 -6.55 23.91 -8.71
CA HIS A 3 -7.26 22.88 -9.49
C HIS A 3 -6.38 22.17 -10.54
N ILE A 4 -5.33 22.84 -11.04
CA ILE A 4 -4.44 22.28 -12.07
C ILE A 4 -3.42 21.33 -11.45
N VAL A 5 -2.96 21.64 -10.23
CA VAL A 5 -1.96 20.84 -9.50
C VAL A 5 -2.55 19.51 -9.03
N THR A 6 -3.80 19.51 -8.54
CA THR A 6 -4.52 18.29 -8.15
C THR A 6 -4.75 17.37 -9.34
N ASN A 7 -5.09 17.92 -10.50
CA ASN A 7 -5.31 17.13 -11.69
C ASN A 7 -4.00 16.46 -12.14
N ARG A 8 -2.87 17.18 -12.11
CA ARG A 8 -1.56 16.63 -12.50
C ARG A 8 -1.11 15.46 -11.61
N SER A 9 -1.35 15.51 -10.30
CA SER A 9 -1.03 14.38 -9.41
C SER A 9 -1.93 13.15 -9.67
N ILE A 10 -3.18 13.38 -10.04
CA ILE A 10 -4.13 12.32 -10.42
C ILE A 10 -3.67 11.65 -11.72
N TRP A 11 -3.24 12.42 -12.74
CA TRP A 11 -2.71 11.88 -14.00
C TRP A 11 -1.41 11.09 -13.83
N ILE A 12 -0.51 11.52 -12.93
CA ILE A 12 0.69 10.74 -12.57
C ILE A 12 0.31 9.40 -11.93
N SER A 13 -0.77 9.37 -11.13
CA SER A 13 -1.30 8.15 -10.52
C SER A 13 -1.98 7.22 -11.53
N ILE A 14 -2.56 7.75 -12.61
CA ILE A 14 -3.21 6.97 -13.69
C ILE A 14 -2.16 6.30 -14.60
N GLY A 15 -1.02 6.96 -14.83
CA GLY A 15 0.04 6.46 -15.74
C GLY A 15 0.81 5.22 -15.26
N LEU A 16 0.69 4.84 -13.99
CA LEU A 16 1.44 3.70 -13.43
C LEU A 16 0.74 2.34 -13.64
N GLY A 17 -0.53 2.30 -14.06
CA GLY A 17 -1.25 1.05 -14.39
C GLY A 17 -1.10 -0.06 -13.33
N TYR A 18 -1.13 -1.32 -13.75
CA TYR A 18 -0.93 -2.48 -12.87
C TYR A 18 0.46 -2.54 -12.20
N TRP A 19 1.46 -1.81 -12.73
CA TRP A 19 2.77 -1.70 -12.09
C TRP A 19 2.71 -0.99 -10.74
N SER A 20 1.77 -0.04 -10.56
CA SER A 20 1.53 0.58 -9.24
C SER A 20 1.08 -0.44 -8.19
N ILE A 21 0.18 -1.36 -8.57
CA ILE A 21 -0.29 -2.43 -7.68
C ILE A 21 0.88 -3.34 -7.31
N LEU A 22 1.71 -3.72 -8.30
CA LEU A 22 2.88 -4.54 -8.07
C LEU A 22 3.86 -3.87 -7.09
N THR A 23 4.12 -2.57 -7.24
CA THR A 23 4.97 -1.80 -6.31
C THR A 23 4.40 -1.77 -4.90
N ILE A 24 3.09 -1.56 -4.73
CA ILE A 24 2.41 -1.58 -3.42
C ILE A 24 2.57 -2.96 -2.76
N VAL A 25 2.36 -4.03 -3.51
CA VAL A 25 2.51 -5.41 -3.03
C VAL A 25 3.95 -5.70 -2.59
N ILE A 26 4.95 -5.30 -3.38
CA ILE A 26 6.38 -5.50 -3.05
C ILE A 26 6.76 -4.72 -1.79
N LEU A 27 6.32 -3.46 -1.65
CA LEU A 27 6.58 -2.64 -0.47
C LEU A 27 5.99 -3.26 0.80
N TYR A 28 4.76 -3.79 0.72
CA TYR A 28 4.12 -4.46 1.84
C TYR A 28 4.85 -5.75 2.23
N LEU A 29 5.26 -6.56 1.25
CA LEU A 29 6.08 -7.75 1.49
C LEU A 29 7.41 -7.42 2.19
N LEU A 30 8.08 -6.34 1.78
CA LEU A 30 9.31 -5.88 2.41
C LEU A 30 9.08 -5.40 3.85
N ILE A 31 7.98 -4.68 4.10
CA ILE A 31 7.58 -4.26 5.44
C ILE A 31 7.31 -5.48 6.32
N ASP A 32 6.55 -6.47 5.82
CA ASP A 32 6.23 -7.69 6.56
C ASP A 32 7.49 -8.51 6.88
N ILE A 33 8.41 -8.67 5.92
CA ILE A 33 9.70 -9.37 6.15
C ILE A 33 10.53 -8.62 7.20
N TRP A 34 10.62 -7.30 7.10
CA TRP A 34 11.32 -6.47 8.08
C TRP A 34 10.67 -6.58 9.47
N PHE A 35 9.33 -6.57 9.52
CA PHE A 35 8.57 -6.73 10.76
C PHE A 35 8.78 -8.12 11.38
N ILE A 36 8.83 -9.16 10.54
CA ILE A 36 9.13 -10.54 10.94
C ILE A 36 10.56 -10.66 11.47
N TRP A 37 11.51 -9.93 10.89
CA TRP A 37 12.89 -9.96 11.34
C TRP A 37 13.08 -9.29 12.73
N GLN A 38 12.20 -8.36 13.11
CA GLN A 38 12.18 -7.72 14.42
C GLN A 38 11.50 -8.56 15.53
N ILE A 39 11.01 -9.79 15.24
CA ILE A 39 10.18 -10.66 16.12
C ILE A 39 10.85 -11.16 17.41
N SER A 40 12.05 -10.70 17.78
CA SER A 40 12.61 -11.04 19.09
C SER A 40 11.68 -10.64 20.27
N ILE A 41 10.69 -9.76 20.05
CA ILE A 41 9.73 -9.30 21.05
C ILE A 41 8.33 -9.86 20.75
N LYS A 42 8.00 -11.04 21.29
CA LYS A 42 6.66 -11.66 21.23
C LYS A 42 5.69 -10.99 22.21
N THR A 43 5.29 -9.75 21.94
CA THR A 43 4.19 -9.12 22.69
C THR A 43 2.83 -9.41 22.05
N PRO A 44 1.74 -9.62 22.81
CA PRO A 44 0.40 -9.92 22.29
C PRO A 44 -0.16 -8.84 21.34
N ASN A 45 0.29 -7.59 21.47
CA ASN A 45 -0.06 -6.50 20.57
C ASN A 45 0.47 -6.68 19.12
N PHE A 46 1.42 -7.60 18.93
CA PHE A 46 2.00 -7.92 17.62
C PHE A 46 0.95 -8.36 16.60
N TRP A 47 0.08 -9.29 16.97
CA TRP A 47 -0.92 -9.85 16.06
C TRP A 47 -1.92 -8.79 15.59
N LEU A 48 -2.25 -7.83 16.46
CA LEU A 48 -3.11 -6.69 16.13
C LEU A 48 -2.44 -5.76 15.14
N ILE A 49 -1.19 -5.36 15.40
CA ILE A 49 -0.43 -4.45 14.51
C ILE A 49 -0.24 -5.11 13.13
N PHE A 50 0.15 -6.38 13.11
CA PHE A 50 0.32 -7.16 11.88
C PHE A 50 -0.98 -7.25 11.06
N SER A 51 -2.11 -7.46 11.74
CA SER A 51 -3.43 -7.52 11.08
C SER A 51 -3.86 -6.17 10.50
N VAL A 52 -3.59 -5.06 11.21
CA VAL A 52 -3.90 -3.71 10.74
C VAL A 52 -3.06 -3.34 9.51
N ILE A 53 -1.77 -3.68 9.51
CA ILE A 53 -0.88 -3.46 8.37
C ILE A 53 -1.39 -4.25 7.15
N ASN A 54 -1.66 -5.55 7.31
CA ASN A 54 -2.20 -6.37 6.22
C ASN A 54 -3.51 -5.82 5.64
N LEU A 55 -4.43 -5.39 6.50
CA LEU A 55 -5.69 -4.79 6.06
C LEU A 55 -5.47 -3.50 5.26
N ALA A 56 -4.55 -2.65 5.69
CA ALA A 56 -4.19 -1.43 4.96
C ALA A 56 -3.59 -1.74 3.58
N GLY A 57 -2.80 -2.81 3.46
CA GLY A 57 -2.26 -3.29 2.19
C GLY A 57 -3.34 -3.74 1.21
N ILE A 58 -4.31 -4.53 1.70
CA ILE A 58 -5.45 -4.99 0.89
C ILE A 58 -6.29 -3.81 0.39
N ILE A 59 -6.58 -2.83 1.25
CA ILE A 59 -7.35 -1.63 0.87
C ILE A 59 -6.58 -0.81 -0.18
N ALA A 60 -5.27 -0.64 -0.03
CA ALA A 60 -4.44 0.09 -0.99
C ALA A 60 -4.43 -0.58 -2.38
N VAL A 61 -4.29 -1.92 -2.42
CA VAL A 61 -4.37 -2.70 -3.66
C VAL A 61 -5.75 -2.58 -4.30
N TYR A 62 -6.83 -2.75 -3.53
CA TYR A 62 -8.20 -2.65 -4.03
C TYR A 62 -8.51 -1.26 -4.61
N LYS A 63 -8.09 -0.20 -3.92
CA LYS A 63 -8.31 1.18 -4.37
C LYS A 63 -7.53 1.48 -5.66
N SER A 64 -6.29 1.00 -5.75
CA SER A 64 -5.46 1.15 -6.95
C SER A 64 -6.04 0.38 -8.14
N TYR A 65 -6.48 -0.86 -7.93
CA TYR A 65 -7.19 -1.64 -8.95
C TYR A 65 -8.46 -0.95 -9.45
N LYS A 66 -9.28 -0.43 -8.54
CA LYS A 66 -10.50 0.31 -8.90
C LYS A 66 -10.20 1.58 -9.67
N GLN A 67 -9.06 2.23 -9.41
CA GLN A 67 -8.62 3.41 -10.18
C GLN A 67 -8.16 3.04 -11.59
N ILE A 68 -7.45 1.94 -11.77
CA ILE A 68 -6.96 1.48 -13.08
C ILE A 68 -8.11 0.99 -13.97
N LYS A 69 -9.11 0.32 -13.39
CA LYS A 69 -10.27 -0.21 -14.12
C LYS A 69 -11.25 0.90 -14.59
N ARG A 70 -11.14 2.11 -14.04
CA ARG A 70 -12.09 3.21 -14.28
C ARG A 70 -11.64 4.09 -15.44
#